data_AF-A0A3M0YET5-F1
#
_entry.id   AF-A0A3M0YET5-F1
#
_cell.length_a   1.000
_cell.length_b   1.000
_cell.length_c   1.000
_cell.angle_alpha   90.00
_cell.angle_beta   90.00
_cell.angle_gamma   90.00
#
_symmetry.space_group_name_H-M   'P 1'
#
loop_
_entity.id
_entity.type
_entity.pdbx_description
1 polymer ?
#
loop_
_entity_poly.entity_id
_entity_poly.type
_entity_poly.pdbx_seq_one_letter_code
_entity_poly.pdbx_strand_id
1 'polypeptide(L)' 'ASSAFAKLDQPPLKPEYFEIVDGTTLQPIRTIHDADTAVACTAVWAGDVRLIDNIILKWESEEEE' A
#
# COMPACT_ATOMS: atom_id res chain seq x y z
N ALA A 1 -8.20 4.43 2.52
CA ALA A 1 -7.53 3.46 3.42
C ALA A 1 -8.54 2.64 4.25
N SER A 2 -9.43 3.23 5.05
CA SER A 2 -10.27 2.44 5.99
C SER A 2 -11.21 1.43 5.33
N SER A 3 -11.80 1.75 4.17
CA SER A 3 -12.67 0.82 3.43
C SER A 3 -11.90 -0.35 2.78
N ALA A 4 -10.63 -0.14 2.43
CA ALA A 4 -9.78 -1.20 1.88
C ALA A 4 -9.33 -2.15 2.99
N PHE A 5 -8.91 -1.60 4.14
CA PHE A 5 -8.54 -2.40 5.31
C PHE A 5 -9.70 -3.29 5.78
N ALA A 6 -10.92 -2.76 5.84
CA ALA A 6 -12.10 -3.54 6.20
C ALA A 6 -12.39 -4.71 5.23
N LYS A 7 -12.02 -4.59 3.94
CA LYS A 7 -12.17 -5.69 2.96
C LYS A 7 -11.12 -6.79 3.13
N LEU A 8 -9.98 -6.49 3.73
CA LEU A 8 -8.96 -7.49 4.04
C LEU A 8 -9.35 -8.33 5.26
N ASP A 9 -10.24 -7.83 6.11
CA ASP A 9 -10.73 -8.52 7.32
C ASP A 9 -11.76 -9.59 6.94
N GLN A 10 -11.27 -10.67 6.36
CA GLN A 10 -12.05 -11.81 5.91
C GLN A 10 -11.34 -13.12 6.29
N PRO A 11 -12.02 -14.09 6.92
CA PRO A 11 -11.40 -15.38 7.22
C PRO A 11 -10.85 -16.07 5.95
N PRO A 12 -9.66 -16.68 5.99
CA PRO A 12 -8.79 -16.91 7.16
C PRO A 12 -7.75 -15.80 7.41
N LEU A 13 -7.91 -14.62 6.79
CA LEU A 13 -6.96 -13.52 6.85
C LEU A 13 -7.24 -12.61 8.05
N LYS A 14 -6.16 -12.15 8.69
CA LYS A 14 -6.19 -11.10 9.72
C LYS A 14 -5.32 -9.93 9.27
N PRO A 15 -5.90 -8.77 8.92
CA PRO A 15 -5.14 -7.62 8.45
C PRO A 15 -4.19 -7.07 9.52
N GLU A 16 -2.99 -6.70 9.10
CA GLU A 16 -1.99 -6.02 9.94
C GLU A 16 -1.95 -4.52 9.60
N TYR A 17 -1.77 -4.18 8.32
CA TYR A 17 -1.84 -2.79 7.86
C TYR A 17 -2.27 -2.68 6.39
N PHE A 18 -2.77 -1.51 6.03
CA PHE A 18 -2.92 -1.04 4.65
C PHE A 18 -2.61 0.45 4.63
N GLU A 19 -1.59 0.84 3.87
CA GLU A 19 -1.09 2.21 3.84
C GLU A 19 -0.72 2.63 2.42
N ILE A 20 -0.94 3.91 2.10
CA ILE A 20 -0.49 4.51 0.84
C ILE A 20 0.70 5.39 1.19
N VAL A 21 1.84 5.12 0.56
CA VAL A 21 3.12 5.73 0.85
C VAL A 21 3.75 6.30 -0.41
N ASP A 22 4.70 7.23 -0.23
CA ASP A 22 5.64 7.63 -1.26
C ASP A 22 6.54 6.44 -1.64
N GLY A 23 6.75 6.23 -2.94
CA GLY A 23 7.42 5.06 -3.49
C GLY A 23 8.93 5.01 -3.23
N THR A 24 9.55 6.12 -2.87
CA THR A 24 10.99 6.22 -2.61
C THR A 24 11.30 6.21 -1.12
N THR A 25 10.61 7.06 -0.36
CA THR A 25 10.85 7.28 1.07
C THR A 25 10.04 6.33 1.97
N LEU A 26 9.03 5.67 1.41
CA LEU A 26 8.06 4.84 2.14
C LEU A 26 7.35 5.57 3.29
N GLN A 27 7.36 6.91 3.27
CA GLN A 27 6.63 7.71 4.24
C GLN A 27 5.15 7.81 3.85
N PRO A 28 4.23 7.88 4.82
CA PRO A 28 2.80 8.03 4.53
C PRO A 28 2.52 9.34 3.78
N ILE A 29 1.71 9.28 2.73
CA ILE A 29 1.29 10.46 1.96
C ILE A 29 -0.18 10.78 2.19
N ARG A 30 -0.55 12.07 2.11
CA ARG A 30 -1.95 12.50 2.33
C ARG A 30 -2.77 12.41 1.05
N THR A 31 -2.14 12.69 -0.09
CA THR A 31 -2.71 12.55 -1.42
C THR A 31 -1.71 11.88 -2.35
N ILE A 32 -2.20 11.17 -3.36
CA ILE A 32 -1.36 10.54 -4.40
C ILE A 32 -0.53 11.55 -5.20
N HIS A 33 -0.88 12.84 -5.11
CA HIS A 33 -0.14 13.94 -5.75
C HIS A 33 1.05 14.42 -4.91
N ASP A 34 1.19 13.97 -3.66
CA ASP A 34 2.33 14.34 -2.80
C ASP A 34 3.61 13.56 -3.13
N ALA A 35 3.55 12.65 -4.11
CA ALA A 35 4.64 11.76 -4.50
C ALA A 35 4.69 11.59 -6.02
N ASP A 36 5.90 11.46 -6.56
CA ASP A 36 6.13 11.12 -7.97
C ASP A 36 5.65 9.68 -8.23
N THR A 37 5.96 8.79 -7.29
CA THR A 37 5.46 7.41 -7.26
C THR A 37 4.66 7.18 -6.00
N ALA A 38 3.41 6.75 -6.12
CA ALA A 38 2.58 6.37 -4.97
C ALA A 38 2.39 4.85 -4.94
N VAL A 39 2.61 4.23 -3.78
CA VAL A 39 2.50 2.76 -3.61
C VAL A 39 1.52 2.45 -2.49
N ALA A 40 0.60 1.52 -2.72
CA ALA A 40 -0.20 0.92 -1.67
C ALA A 40 0.51 -0.33 -1.14
N CYS A 41 0.81 -0.35 0.15
CA CYS A 41 1.43 -1.46 0.84
C CYS A 41 0.44 -2.10 1.81
N THR A 42 0.48 -3.43 1.93
CA THR A 42 -0.36 -4.15 2.89
C THR A 42 0.33 -5.38 3.45
N ALA A 43 -0.08 -5.78 4.65
CA ALA A 43 0.25 -7.07 5.24
C ALA A 43 -0.96 -7.69 5.91
N VAL A 44 -1.07 -9.01 5.82
CA VAL A 44 -2.09 -9.83 6.47
C VAL A 44 -1.47 -11.11 7.04
N TRP A 45 -2.09 -11.67 8.07
CA TRP A 45 -1.75 -12.98 8.62
C TRP A 45 -2.74 -14.04 8.10
N ALA A 46 -2.23 -15.13 7.54
CA ALA A 46 -2.97 -16.32 7.17
C ALA A 46 -2.56 -17.47 8.11
N GLY A 47 -3.22 -17.53 9.27
CA GLY A 47 -2.73 -18.35 10.40
C GLY A 47 -1.36 -17.84 10.87
N ASP A 48 -0.35 -18.70 10.84
CA ASP A 48 1.02 -18.38 11.26
C ASP A 48 1.89 -17.80 10.12
N VAL A 49 1.36 -17.70 8.91
CA VAL A 49 2.07 -17.17 7.74
C VAL A 49 1.75 -15.70 7.56
N ARG A 50 2.78 -14.84 7.51
CA ARG A 50 2.63 -13.41 7.20
C ARG A 50 2.80 -13.18 5.70
N LEU A 51 1.75 -12.67 5.06
CA LEU A 51 1.75 -12.30 3.65
C LEU A 51 1.90 -10.78 3.54
N ILE A 52 2.74 -10.34 2.62
CA ILE A 52 2.89 -8.93 2.25
C ILE A 52 2.61 -8.78 0.77
N ASP A 53 2.08 -7.63 0.39
CA ASP A 53 1.97 -7.24 -1.00
C ASP A 53 2.03 -5.72 -1.13
N ASN A 54 2.39 -5.25 -2.32
CA ASN A 54 2.32 -3.85 -2.68
C ASN A 54 1.91 -3.66 -4.14
N ILE A 55 1.35 -2.50 -4.45
CA ILE A 55 1.01 -2.12 -5.82
C ILE A 55 1.29 -0.64 -6.04
N ILE A 56 1.93 -0.33 -7.18
CA ILE A 56 2.12 1.05 -7.64
C ILE A 56 0.77 1.59 -8.11
N LEU A 57 0.32 2.70 -7.54
CA LEU A 57 -0.92 3.39 -7.86
C LEU A 57 -0.74 4.50 -8.88
N LYS A 58 0.43 5.18 -8.83
CA LYS A 58 0.84 6.27 -9.71
C LYS A 58 2.34 6.11 -9.96
N TRP A 59 2.75 6.33 -11.19
CA TRP A 59 4.14 6.59 -11.57
C TRP A 59 4.17 7.89 -12.37
N GLU A 60 5.16 8.74 -12.10
CA GLU A 60 5.51 9.86 -12.96
C GLU A 60 6.71 9.40 -13.80
N SER A 61 6.51 9.24 -15.11
CA SER A 61 7.63 8.97 -16.00
C SER A 61 8.60 10.14 -15.92
N GLU A 62 9.86 9.87 -15.62
CA GLU A 62 10.92 10.83 -15.91
C GLU A 62 10.77 11.18 -17.40
N GLU A 63 10.34 12.41 -17.70
CA GLU A 63 10.53 12.94 -19.05
C GLU A 63 12.05 13.03 -19.24
N GLU A 64 12.58 12.18 -20.11
CA GLU A 64 13.95 12.30 -20.60
C GLU A 64 14.09 13.67 -21.31
N GLU A 65 14.71 14.65 -20.65
CA GLU A 65 15.37 15.80 -21.28
C GLU A 65 16.90 15.71 -21.14
#